data_AF-A0AAW0U490-F1
#
_entry.id   AF-A0AAW0U490-F1
#
_cell.length_a   1.000
_cell.length_b   1.000
_cell.length_c   1.000
_cell.angle_alpha   90.00
_cell.angle_beta   90.00
_cell.angle_gamma   90.00
#
_symmetry.space_group_name_H-M   'P 1'
#
loop_
_entity.id
_entity.type
_entity.pdbx_description
1 polymer ?
#
loop_
_entity_poly.entity_id
_entity_poly.type
_entity_poly.pdbx_seq_one_letter_code
_entity_poly.pdbx_strand_id
1 'polypeptide(L)'
;MNANTQVLELNVEGRQVDEAVLSLFHTLLFHRSTGKFHYKNDNTYAVGTIGFQDVDCDFIDFTYVALEFYQRKRGRWPFATESIPWEVWTLRINVVSLNNEHERQIWREKVGETLGERLLRITDTLNRHDYIPSPPNQSDIDYIYDTNYPDVQPFLFKVNYSVSPPSNPSTTTTIKKLLKDTLAL
;
A
#
# COMPACT_ATOMS: atom_id res chain seq x y z
N MET A 1 4.71 -21.36 -9.60
CA MET A 1 3.46 -20.64 -9.31
C MET A 1 3.30 -19.54 -10.34
N ASN A 2 2.10 -19.31 -10.84
CA ASN A 2 1.83 -18.16 -11.70
C ASN A 2 1.63 -16.92 -10.82
N ALA A 3 2.30 -15.82 -11.13
CA ALA A 3 2.13 -14.57 -10.38
C ALA A 3 0.80 -13.90 -10.74
N ASN A 4 -0.03 -13.63 -9.74
CA ASN A 4 -1.26 -12.86 -9.94
C ASN A 4 -0.92 -11.38 -10.11
N THR A 5 -1.34 -10.79 -11.23
CA THR A 5 -1.07 -9.38 -11.57
C THR A 5 -2.38 -8.59 -11.60
N GLN A 6 -2.39 -7.42 -10.96
CA GLN A 6 -3.53 -6.49 -10.97
C GLN A 6 -3.05 -5.12 -11.43
N VAL A 7 -3.86 -4.46 -12.26
CA VAL A 7 -3.61 -3.09 -12.73
C VAL A 7 -4.77 -2.21 -12.29
N LEU A 8 -4.44 -1.10 -11.63
CA LEU A 8 -5.37 -0.09 -11.17
C LEU A 8 -5.02 1.22 -11.88
N GLU A 9 -6.02 1.88 -12.44
CA GLU A 9 -5.88 3.17 -13.12
C GLU A 9 -6.75 4.21 -12.42
N LEU A 10 -6.17 5.39 -12.20
CA LEU A 10 -6.78 6.55 -11.55
C LEU A 10 -6.42 7.83 -12.31
N ASN A 11 -7.40 8.72 -12.45
CA ASN A 11 -7.23 10.07 -12.98
C ASN A 11 -7.49 11.05 -11.83
N VAL A 12 -6.47 11.79 -11.40
CA VAL A 12 -6.56 12.68 -10.24
C VAL A 12 -5.88 14.02 -10.55
N GLU A 13 -6.22 15.09 -9.84
CA GLU A 13 -5.47 16.35 -9.92
C GLU A 13 -4.10 16.22 -9.24
N GLY A 14 -3.13 17.05 -9.60
CA GLY A 14 -1.76 16.95 -9.06
C GLY A 14 -1.68 16.97 -7.52
N ARG A 15 -2.56 17.72 -6.86
CA ARG A 15 -2.64 17.76 -5.38
C ARG A 15 -3.30 16.53 -4.74
N GLN A 16 -4.03 15.75 -5.51
CA GLN A 16 -4.71 14.52 -5.08
C GLN A 16 -3.81 13.28 -5.22
N VAL A 17 -2.63 13.44 -5.83
CA VAL A 17 -1.68 12.35 -6.11
C VAL A 17 -1.37 11.57 -4.85
N ASP A 18 -0.88 12.27 -3.82
CA ASP A 18 -0.36 11.63 -2.62
C ASP A 18 -1.47 10.88 -1.85
N GLU A 19 -2.63 11.51 -1.68
CA GLU A 19 -3.80 10.91 -1.03
C GLU A 19 -4.32 9.67 -1.77
N ALA A 20 -4.35 9.73 -3.10
CA ALA A 20 -4.75 8.59 -3.93
C ALA A 20 -3.73 7.44 -3.85
N VAL A 21 -2.42 7.73 -3.78
CA VAL A 21 -1.38 6.70 -3.59
C VAL A 21 -1.53 6.03 -2.23
N LEU A 22 -1.57 6.86 -1.17
CA LEU A 22 -1.54 6.42 0.21
C LEU A 22 -2.76 5.55 0.53
N SER A 23 -3.95 5.99 0.12
CA SER A 23 -5.19 5.24 0.34
C SER A 23 -5.15 3.80 -0.22
N LEU A 24 -4.62 3.62 -1.43
CA LEU A 24 -4.49 2.30 -2.05
C LEU A 24 -3.40 1.45 -1.39
N PHE A 25 -2.25 2.05 -1.09
CA PHE A 25 -1.08 1.33 -0.60
C PHE A 25 -1.26 0.89 0.84
N HIS A 26 -1.80 1.76 1.69
CA HIS A 26 -2.10 1.39 3.06
C HIS A 26 -3.12 0.26 3.13
N THR A 27 -4.14 0.25 2.27
CA THR A 27 -5.09 -0.85 2.20
C THR A 27 -4.43 -2.18 1.80
N LEU A 28 -3.58 -2.17 0.76
CA LEU A 28 -2.84 -3.36 0.34
C LEU A 28 -1.94 -3.89 1.46
N LEU A 29 -1.18 -3.00 2.09
CA LEU A 29 -0.28 -3.36 3.18
C LEU A 29 -1.05 -3.85 4.40
N PHE A 30 -2.20 -3.26 4.73
CA PHE A 30 -3.04 -3.68 5.84
C PHE A 30 -3.45 -5.16 5.69
N HIS A 31 -3.86 -5.57 4.49
CA HIS A 31 -4.24 -6.95 4.19
C HIS A 31 -3.05 -7.90 3.93
N ARG A 32 -1.83 -7.38 3.86
CA ARG A 32 -0.59 -8.17 3.61
C ARG A 32 0.44 -8.01 4.72
N SER A 33 -0.02 -7.53 5.87
CA SER A 33 0.75 -7.44 7.09
C SER A 33 0.08 -8.24 8.18
N THR A 34 0.89 -8.73 9.10
CA THR A 34 0.43 -9.35 10.34
C THR A 34 1.14 -8.70 11.54
N GLY A 35 0.62 -8.95 12.73
CA GLY A 35 1.35 -8.59 13.94
C GLY A 35 2.63 -9.41 14.09
N LYS A 36 3.56 -8.91 14.89
CA LYS A 36 4.83 -9.58 15.15
C LYS A 36 4.65 -11.02 15.63
N PHE A 37 5.41 -11.94 15.06
CA PHE A 37 5.47 -13.31 15.57
C PHE A 37 6.38 -13.37 16.79
N HIS A 38 5.88 -14.00 17.85
CA HIS A 38 6.62 -14.29 19.07
C HIS A 38 6.69 -15.81 19.23
N TYR A 39 7.77 -16.40 18.72
CA TYR A 39 8.02 -17.85 18.84
C TYR A 39 8.40 -18.22 20.26
N LYS A 40 7.92 -19.39 20.68
CA LYS A 40 8.23 -20.03 21.95
C LYS A 40 9.04 -21.30 21.70
N ASN A 41 9.73 -21.75 22.74
CA ASN A 41 10.66 -22.90 22.66
C ASN A 41 9.96 -24.25 22.36
N ASP A 42 8.63 -24.30 22.38
CA ASP A 42 7.79 -25.48 22.14
C ASP A 42 7.24 -25.54 20.70
N ASN A 43 7.87 -24.85 19.74
CA ASN A 43 7.40 -24.70 18.36
C ASN A 43 6.03 -24.01 18.23
N THR A 44 5.53 -23.37 19.28
CA THR A 44 4.33 -22.51 19.19
C THR A 44 4.72 -21.05 18.97
N TYR A 45 3.77 -20.24 18.50
CA TYR A 45 3.95 -18.80 18.37
C TYR A 45 2.69 -18.06 18.81
N ALA A 46 2.88 -16.82 19.27
CA ALA A 46 1.81 -15.84 19.38
C ALA A 46 2.00 -14.78 18.28
N VAL A 47 0.89 -14.20 17.82
CA VAL A 47 0.90 -13.12 16.83
C VAL A 47 0.42 -11.86 17.54
N GLY A 48 1.18 -10.76 17.40
CA GLY A 48 0.82 -9.45 17.93
C GLY A 48 -0.42 -8.86 17.24
N THR A 49 -0.85 -7.69 17.70
CA THR A 49 -1.95 -6.93 17.09
C THR A 49 -1.39 -5.85 16.18
N ILE A 50 -2.08 -5.58 15.07
CA ILE A 50 -1.79 -4.44 14.20
C ILE A 50 -2.66 -3.25 14.63
N GLY A 51 -2.03 -2.10 14.85
CA GLY A 51 -2.73 -0.82 15.01
C GLY A 51 -3.14 -0.24 13.65
N PHE A 52 -4.24 0.49 13.63
CA PHE A 52 -4.71 1.21 12.45
C PHE A 52 -5.42 2.51 12.88
N GLN A 53 -5.46 3.47 11.96
CA GLN A 53 -6.17 4.73 12.14
C GLN A 53 -6.91 5.12 10.85
N ASP A 54 -7.99 5.87 11.00
CA ASP A 54 -8.68 6.50 9.87
C ASP A 54 -7.98 7.82 9.53
N VAL A 55 -7.73 8.06 8.24
CA VAL A 55 -7.08 9.26 7.72
C VAL A 55 -8.01 9.93 6.71
N ASP A 56 -8.45 11.14 7.05
CA ASP A 56 -9.24 11.98 6.17
C ASP A 56 -8.35 12.63 5.10
N CYS A 57 -8.82 12.64 3.86
CA CYS A 57 -8.17 13.34 2.76
C CYS A 57 -8.60 14.81 2.72
N ASP A 58 -7.63 15.71 2.52
CA ASP A 58 -7.85 17.14 2.37
C ASP A 58 -8.31 17.50 0.95
N PHE A 59 -7.80 16.79 -0.07
CA PHE A 59 -8.05 17.09 -1.49
C PHE A 59 -8.97 16.11 -2.21
N ILE A 60 -9.36 15.02 -1.55
CA ILE A 60 -10.32 14.03 -2.02
C ILE A 60 -11.42 13.90 -0.96
N ASP A 61 -12.69 13.77 -1.35
CA ASP A 61 -13.74 13.45 -0.38
C ASP A 61 -13.71 11.95 -0.09
N PHE A 62 -12.73 11.57 0.72
CA PHE A 62 -12.42 10.18 1.03
C PHE A 62 -11.70 10.07 2.37
N THR A 63 -11.91 8.95 3.06
CA THR A 63 -11.18 8.58 4.27
C THR A 63 -10.65 7.17 4.07
N TYR A 64 -9.38 6.94 4.37
CA TYR A 64 -8.76 5.61 4.24
C TYR A 64 -8.16 5.13 5.55
N VAL A 65 -8.07 3.81 5.69
CA VAL A 65 -7.40 3.18 6.84
C VAL A 65 -5.90 3.14 6.58
N ALA A 66 -5.11 3.73 7.47
CA ALA A 66 -3.66 3.68 7.45
C ALA A 66 -3.11 2.73 8.52
N LEU A 67 -2.04 2.02 8.18
CA LEU A 67 -1.25 1.28 9.16
C LEU A 67 -0.43 2.27 10.00
N GLU A 68 -0.59 2.21 11.31
CA GLU A 68 0.18 3.03 12.24
C GLU A 68 1.40 2.24 12.74
N PHE A 69 2.60 2.70 12.40
CA PHE A 69 3.86 2.13 12.89
C PHE A 69 4.49 3.10 13.89
N TYR A 70 4.65 2.69 15.13
CA TYR A 70 5.22 3.54 16.16
C TYR A 70 6.01 2.74 17.19
N GLN A 71 7.26 3.13 17.40
CA GLN A 71 8.07 2.55 18.45
C GLN A 71 7.67 3.15 19.80
N ARG A 72 7.09 2.35 20.72
CA ARG A 72 7.01 2.77 22.13
C ARG A 72 8.40 2.70 22.77
N LYS A 73 9.10 3.82 22.87
CA LYS A 73 10.19 3.93 23.85
C LYS A 73 9.60 3.97 25.25
N ARG A 74 10.12 3.16 26.18
CA ARG A 74 9.84 3.31 27.61
C ARG A 74 10.31 4.71 28.04
N GLY A 75 9.37 5.66 28.15
CA GLY A 75 9.62 6.92 28.83
C GLY A 75 9.97 6.62 30.29
N ARG A 76 11.11 7.13 30.76
CA ARG A 76 11.29 7.26 32.21
C ARG A 76 10.27 8.29 32.69
N TRP A 77 9.55 7.93 33.73
CA TRP A 77 8.55 8.72 34.43
C TRP A 77 9.01 10.19 34.62
N PRO A 78 8.20 11.24 34.33
CA PRO A 78 6.75 11.23 34.08
C PRO A 78 6.30 11.93 32.77
N PHE A 79 6.84 11.60 31.59
CA PHE A 79 6.33 12.15 30.31
C PHE A 79 5.87 11.08 29.31
N ALA A 80 4.90 11.48 28.47
CA ALA A 80 4.18 10.64 27.52
C ALA A 80 5.03 10.21 26.31
N THR A 81 4.67 9.06 25.74
CA THR A 81 5.23 8.48 24.51
C THR A 81 4.77 9.28 23.28
N GLU A 82 5.68 9.71 22.41
CA GLU A 82 5.37 10.36 21.12
C GLU A 82 5.78 9.48 19.92
N SER A 83 5.03 9.59 18.82
CA SER A 83 5.14 8.79 17.58
C SER A 83 5.45 9.70 16.38
N ILE A 84 6.43 9.33 15.53
CA ILE A 84 6.81 10.08 14.30
C ILE A 84 7.06 9.10 13.13
N PRO A 85 6.34 9.19 12.00
CA PRO A 85 6.49 8.31 10.83
C PRO A 85 7.52 8.81 9.79
N TRP A 86 8.14 7.89 9.00
CA TRP A 86 9.36 8.18 8.21
C TRP A 86 9.48 7.61 6.76
N GLU A 87 8.50 6.98 6.09
CA GLU A 87 8.74 6.43 4.72
C GLU A 87 7.50 6.30 3.78
N VAL A 88 7.73 6.27 2.44
CA VAL A 88 6.76 6.52 1.33
C VAL A 88 6.88 5.51 0.16
N TRP A 89 5.77 5.28 -0.59
CA TRP A 89 5.63 4.34 -1.72
C TRP A 89 4.90 4.98 -2.94
N THR A 90 4.89 4.37 -4.16
CA THR A 90 4.48 5.05 -5.44
C THR A 90 3.42 4.36 -6.34
N LEU A 91 2.38 5.12 -6.71
CA LEU A 91 1.27 4.83 -7.65
C LEU A 91 1.52 5.44 -9.03
N ARG A 92 0.88 4.91 -10.10
CA ARG A 92 0.81 5.59 -11.41
C ARG A 92 -0.46 6.42 -11.51
N ILE A 93 -0.26 7.72 -11.63
CA ILE A 93 -1.31 8.73 -11.62
C ILE A 93 -1.32 9.45 -12.94
N ASN A 94 -2.53 9.59 -13.50
CA ASN A 94 -2.76 10.52 -14.59
C ASN A 94 -3.23 11.85 -14.03
N VAL A 95 -2.41 12.89 -14.19
CA VAL A 95 -2.68 14.23 -13.67
C VAL A 95 -3.57 15.00 -14.64
N VAL A 96 -4.78 15.32 -14.20
CA VAL A 96 -5.70 16.18 -14.97
C VAL A 96 -5.57 17.64 -14.53
N SER A 97 -5.72 18.57 -15.48
CA SER A 97 -5.83 20.00 -15.20
C SER A 97 -7.31 20.40 -15.19
N LEU A 98 -7.73 21.08 -14.13
CA LEU A 98 -9.09 21.60 -13.97
C LEU A 98 -9.08 23.12 -14.11
N ASN A 99 -10.11 23.70 -14.73
CA ASN A 99 -10.09 25.08 -15.18
C ASN A 99 -10.57 26.07 -14.11
N ASN A 100 -11.29 25.61 -13.09
CA ASN A 100 -11.86 26.46 -12.04
C ASN A 100 -12.19 25.68 -10.75
N GLU A 101 -12.54 26.41 -9.69
CA GLU A 101 -12.84 25.84 -8.38
C GLU A 101 -14.13 25.01 -8.35
N HIS A 102 -15.11 25.36 -9.18
CA HIS A 102 -16.35 24.59 -9.27
C HIS A 102 -16.11 23.18 -9.84
N GLU A 103 -15.32 23.08 -10.93
CA GLU A 103 -14.87 21.81 -11.49
C GLU A 103 -14.06 20.99 -10.48
N ARG A 104 -13.23 21.65 -9.65
CA ARG A 104 -12.45 21.00 -8.59
C ARG A 104 -13.32 20.35 -7.53
N GLN A 105 -14.39 21.01 -7.06
CA GLN A 105 -15.29 20.43 -6.06
C GLN A 105 -16.00 19.20 -6.63
N ILE A 106 -16.51 19.27 -7.87
CA ILE A 106 -17.11 18.11 -8.54
C ILE A 106 -16.10 16.97 -8.72
N TRP A 107 -14.86 17.31 -9.09
CA TRP A 107 -13.81 16.30 -9.29
C TRP A 107 -13.37 15.65 -7.98
N ARG A 108 -13.40 16.38 -6.87
CA ARG A 108 -13.09 15.89 -5.52
C ARG A 108 -14.02 14.75 -5.10
N GLU A 109 -15.32 14.92 -5.28
CA GLU A 109 -16.33 13.89 -5.02
C GLU A 109 -16.13 12.67 -5.95
N LYS A 110 -15.96 12.91 -7.24
CA LYS A 110 -15.80 11.84 -8.26
C LYS A 110 -14.55 10.98 -8.05
N VAL A 111 -13.44 11.60 -7.64
CA VAL A 111 -12.21 10.87 -7.29
C VAL A 111 -12.43 10.01 -6.04
N GLY A 112 -13.16 10.52 -5.05
CA GLY A 112 -13.55 9.76 -3.86
C GLY A 112 -14.36 8.51 -4.19
N GLU A 113 -15.40 8.65 -5.03
CA GLU A 113 -16.19 7.50 -5.52
C GLU A 113 -15.31 6.48 -6.26
N THR A 114 -14.44 6.94 -7.15
CA THR A 114 -13.54 6.07 -7.92
C THR A 114 -12.58 5.32 -6.99
N LEU A 115 -12.01 5.98 -5.98
CA LEU A 115 -11.16 5.34 -4.99
C LEU A 115 -11.90 4.26 -4.20
N GLY A 116 -13.13 4.54 -3.77
CA GLY A 116 -13.99 3.56 -3.09
C GLY A 116 -14.20 2.30 -3.92
N GLU A 117 -14.53 2.45 -5.21
CA GLU A 117 -14.66 1.31 -6.13
C GLU A 117 -13.35 0.53 -6.30
N ARG A 118 -12.21 1.22 -6.40
CA ARG A 118 -10.90 0.58 -6.54
C ARG A 118 -10.52 -0.19 -5.28
N LEU A 119 -10.84 0.34 -4.10
CA LEU A 119 -10.59 -0.31 -2.82
C LEU A 119 -11.42 -1.58 -2.67
N LEU A 120 -12.72 -1.53 -2.96
CA LEU A 120 -13.58 -2.71 -2.95
C LEU A 120 -13.05 -3.81 -3.88
N ARG A 121 -12.55 -3.43 -5.06
CA ARG A 121 -11.93 -4.37 -5.99
C ARG A 121 -10.64 -4.97 -5.44
N ILE A 122 -9.82 -4.19 -4.74
CA ILE A 122 -8.62 -4.70 -4.05
C ILE A 122 -9.06 -5.73 -3.02
N THR A 123 -9.98 -5.38 -2.11
CA THR A 123 -10.42 -6.29 -1.03
C THR A 123 -11.02 -7.57 -1.58
N ASP A 124 -11.85 -7.48 -2.61
CA ASP A 124 -12.43 -8.66 -3.28
C ASP A 124 -11.37 -9.55 -3.89
N THR A 125 -10.33 -8.96 -4.51
CA THR A 125 -9.24 -9.72 -5.12
C THR A 125 -8.38 -10.39 -4.06
N LEU A 126 -8.04 -9.69 -2.98
CA LEU A 126 -7.23 -10.23 -1.89
C LEU A 126 -7.94 -11.36 -1.14
N ASN A 127 -9.27 -11.36 -1.15
CA ASN A 127 -10.12 -12.36 -0.50
C ASN A 127 -10.39 -13.60 -1.40
N ARG A 128 -9.89 -13.61 -2.64
CA ARG A 128 -9.92 -14.82 -3.47
C ARG A 128 -8.96 -15.86 -2.88
N HIS A 129 -9.32 -17.14 -3.00
CA HIS A 129 -8.54 -18.28 -2.51
C HIS A 129 -7.31 -18.56 -3.40
N ASP A 130 -6.54 -17.51 -3.67
CA ASP A 130 -5.24 -17.59 -4.31
C ASP A 130 -4.19 -18.02 -3.28
N TYR A 131 -3.04 -18.50 -3.76
CA TYR A 131 -1.95 -18.92 -2.90
C TYR A 131 -1.48 -17.78 -1.97
N ILE A 132 -1.44 -18.08 -0.67
CA ILE A 132 -0.78 -17.27 0.37
C ILE A 132 0.29 -18.16 1.02
N PRO A 133 1.53 -17.68 1.22
CA PRO A 133 2.56 -18.44 1.91
C PRO A 133 2.07 -18.87 3.31
N SER A 134 2.24 -20.16 3.63
CA SER A 134 1.90 -20.68 4.96
C SER A 134 2.74 -20.00 6.04
N PRO A 135 2.23 -19.87 7.28
CA PRO A 135 3.00 -19.36 8.39
C PRO A 135 4.32 -20.14 8.56
N PRO A 136 5.49 -19.48 8.54
CA PRO A 136 6.79 -20.14 8.64
C PRO A 136 7.11 -20.57 10.08
N ASN A 137 8.05 -21.50 10.22
CA ASN A 137 8.75 -21.72 11.48
C ASN A 137 9.70 -20.53 11.78
N GLN A 138 10.31 -20.51 12.96
CA GLN A 138 11.17 -19.40 13.38
C GLN A 138 12.41 -19.22 12.48
N SER A 139 12.99 -20.29 11.93
CA SER A 139 14.18 -20.18 11.08
C SER A 139 13.87 -19.63 9.70
N ASP A 140 12.63 -19.75 9.25
CA ASP A 140 12.24 -19.44 7.88
C ASP A 140 11.45 -18.12 7.75
N ILE A 141 11.19 -17.45 8.88
CA ILE A 141 10.38 -16.23 8.95
C ILE A 141 10.89 -15.11 8.04
N ASP A 142 12.21 -14.92 7.97
CA ASP A 142 12.86 -13.85 7.20
C ASP A 142 12.79 -14.08 5.68
N TYR A 143 12.39 -15.28 5.22
CA TYR A 143 12.17 -15.57 3.79
C TYR A 143 10.76 -15.24 3.32
N ILE A 144 9.83 -14.98 4.25
CA ILE A 144 8.43 -14.72 3.93
C ILE A 144 8.03 -13.32 4.38
N TYR A 145 8.54 -12.87 5.52
CA TYR A 145 8.18 -11.60 6.14
C TYR A 145 9.40 -10.70 6.33
N ASP A 146 9.17 -9.40 6.28
CA ASP A 146 10.16 -8.42 6.72
C ASP A 146 10.09 -8.27 8.24
N THR A 147 11.15 -8.70 8.93
CA THR A 147 11.24 -8.67 10.39
C THR A 147 11.90 -7.39 10.93
N ASN A 148 12.32 -6.47 10.05
CA ASN A 148 13.02 -5.25 10.45
C ASN A 148 12.09 -4.17 11.03
N TYR A 149 10.80 -4.20 10.69
CA TYR A 149 9.82 -3.29 11.27
C TYR A 149 9.58 -3.65 12.73
N PRO A 150 9.52 -2.70 13.68
CA PRO A 150 9.39 -3.02 15.11
C PRO A 150 8.00 -3.54 15.52
N ASP A 151 6.93 -3.03 14.92
CA ASP A 151 5.56 -3.22 15.43
C ASP A 151 4.66 -4.05 14.50
N VAL A 152 4.98 -4.06 13.21
CA VAL A 152 4.29 -4.83 12.18
C VAL A 152 5.23 -5.87 11.60
N GLN A 153 4.66 -6.84 10.89
CA GLN A 153 5.43 -7.78 10.11
C GLN A 153 4.75 -7.98 8.73
N PRO A 154 5.10 -7.16 7.72
CA PRO A 154 4.59 -7.31 6.36
C PRO A 154 5.21 -8.52 5.67
N PHE A 155 4.50 -9.12 4.71
CA PHE A 155 5.16 -9.99 3.73
C PHE A 155 6.29 -9.22 3.04
N LEU A 156 7.36 -9.91 2.64
CA LEU A 156 8.42 -9.29 1.85
C LEU A 156 7.82 -8.65 0.59
N PHE A 157 8.13 -7.38 0.38
CA PHE A 157 7.58 -6.61 -0.72
C PHE A 157 8.60 -5.61 -1.25
N LYS A 158 8.35 -5.14 -2.47
CA LYS A 158 9.17 -4.12 -3.13
C LYS A 158 8.25 -3.25 -3.95
N VAL A 159 8.49 -1.95 -3.91
CA VAL A 159 7.81 -0.99 -4.77
C VAL A 159 8.83 -0.35 -5.68
N ASN A 160 8.41 -0.14 -6.91
CA ASN A 160 9.18 0.51 -7.94
C ASN A 160 8.27 1.52 -8.62
N TYR A 161 8.83 2.64 -9.07
CA TYR A 161 8.09 3.63 -9.85
C TYR A 161 8.78 3.93 -11.18
N SER A 162 7.98 4.37 -12.13
CA SER A 162 8.46 4.85 -13.42
C SER A 162 7.58 6.00 -13.90
N VAL A 163 8.23 7.01 -14.47
CA VAL A 163 7.57 8.16 -15.09
C VAL A 163 7.63 7.94 -16.59
N SER A 164 6.48 7.79 -17.23
CA SER A 164 6.39 7.80 -18.70
C SER A 164 6.26 9.24 -19.18
N PRO A 165 7.04 9.69 -20.17
CA PRO A 165 6.84 11.00 -20.78
C PRO A 165 5.43 11.10 -21.39
N PRO A 166 4.84 12.31 -21.49
CA PRO A 166 3.53 12.50 -22.09
C PRO A 166 3.50 11.87 -23.48
N SER A 167 2.54 10.98 -23.70
CA SER A 167 2.46 10.19 -24.92
C SER A 167 2.11 11.09 -26.10
N ASN A 168 3.08 11.34 -26.99
CA ASN A 168 2.74 11.63 -28.38
C ASN A 168 2.16 10.35 -29.01
N PRO A 169 1.09 10.44 -29.81
CA PRO A 169 0.43 9.27 -30.37
C PRO A 169 1.25 8.72 -31.54
N SER A 170 2.32 7.97 -31.27
CA SER A 170 2.97 7.12 -32.27
C SER A 170 3.65 5.88 -31.67
N THR A 171 2.96 4.75 -31.88
CA THR A 171 3.46 3.38 -32.14
C THR A 171 4.29 2.60 -31.10
N THR A 172 3.60 1.67 -30.41
CA THR A 172 3.78 0.20 -30.48
C THR A 172 5.16 -0.46 -30.26
N THR A 173 5.99 -0.02 -29.30
CA THR A 173 7.25 -0.75 -29.00
C THR A 173 7.54 -1.05 -27.52
N THR A 174 6.86 -0.44 -26.55
CA THR A 174 7.25 -0.54 -25.13
C THR A 174 6.81 -1.85 -24.44
N ILE A 175 5.76 -2.53 -24.93
CA ILE A 175 5.24 -3.77 -24.30
C ILE A 175 6.23 -4.94 -24.40
N LYS A 176 7.10 -4.97 -25.42
CA LYS A 176 8.06 -6.08 -25.60
C LYS A 176 9.23 -6.08 -24.61
N LYS A 177 9.54 -4.94 -23.98
CA LYS A 177 10.71 -4.85 -23.07
C LYS A 177 10.35 -5.26 -21.64
N LEU A 178 9.16 -4.87 -21.17
CA LEU A 178 8.66 -5.21 -19.83
C LEU A 178 8.42 -6.72 -19.62
N LEU A 179 7.96 -7.45 -20.64
CA LEU A 179 7.74 -8.90 -20.52
C LEU A 179 9.04 -9.72 -20.52
N LYS A 180 10.12 -9.19 -21.09
CA LYS A 180 11.38 -9.92 -21.22
C LYS A 180 12.19 -9.93 -19.92
N ASP A 181 12.08 -8.86 -19.14
CA ASP A 181 12.80 -8.73 -17.87
C ASP A 181 12.09 -9.46 -16.70
N THR A 182 10.79 -9.73 -16.81
CA THR A 182 10.04 -10.52 -15.81
C THR A 182 10.23 -12.04 -15.97
N LEU A 183 10.66 -12.51 -17.15
CA LEU A 183 10.87 -13.94 -17.45
C LEU A 183 12.34 -14.38 -17.32
N ALA A 184 13.23 -13.46 -16.96
CA ALA A 184 14.65 -13.73 -16.75
C ALA A 184 15.02 -13.54 -15.27
N LEU A 185 14.38 -14.31 -14.39
CA LEU A 185 14.78 -14.59 -13.01
C LEU A 185 14.24 -15.96 -12.61
#